data_AF-A0A850MUA3-F1
#
_entry.id   AF-A0A850MUA3-F1
#
_cell.length_a   1.000
_cell.length_b   1.000
_cell.length_c   1.000
_cell.angle_alpha   90.00
_cell.angle_beta   90.00
_cell.angle_gamma   90.00
#
_symmetry.space_group_name_H-M   'P 1'
#
loop_
_entity.id
_entity.type
_entity.pdbx_description
1 polymer ?
#
loop_
_entity_poly.entity_id
_entity_poly.type
_entity_poly.pdbx_seq_one_letter_code
_entity_poly.pdbx_strand_id
1 'polypeptide(L)'
;MSGKIISWGDIPDDVISKPFIPINKNLYSFIKKFGYDYFFEKVVPGFPDLFYDFLKERLDETILTAKATIEGKLEHPEITCSFMMYPPVAALRADLGQGVMKLLYGDSSDLCFYIIEDNKNEVYTMFNCHTEDGIPVDWWYVGPDDEILDRRHSKLGYKLRDLNKKSKNFTHTGQLTIDIIRDIRNERAPQWTSASMNVCLCYLTAVSDMVIYASNMETWSGMHNGANAKRIFKLPDYYFRFYPWPPMMNTMMYLSREKAIQSF
;
A
#
# COMPACT_ATOMS: atom_id res chain seq x y z
N MET A 1 26.46 -12.37 -17.64
CA MET A 1 26.74 -10.93 -17.52
C MET A 1 27.76 -10.74 -16.40
N SER A 2 29.04 -10.52 -16.72
CA SER A 2 30.04 -10.07 -15.73
C SER A 2 29.81 -8.57 -15.52
N GLY A 3 28.83 -8.26 -14.69
CA GLY A 3 28.25 -6.92 -14.56
C GLY A 3 29.03 -6.05 -13.57
N LYS A 4 29.31 -4.81 -13.98
CA LYS A 4 29.69 -3.71 -13.09
C LYS A 4 28.74 -3.73 -11.88
N ILE A 5 29.28 -3.77 -10.66
CA ILE A 5 28.46 -3.60 -9.45
C ILE A 5 27.94 -2.17 -9.48
N ILE A 6 26.62 -2.02 -9.49
CA ILE A 6 25.95 -0.72 -9.51
C ILE A 6 25.87 -0.24 -8.07
N SER A 7 26.24 1.02 -7.85
CA SER A 7 26.23 1.69 -6.56
C SER A 7 25.01 2.58 -6.40
N TRP A 8 24.75 3.05 -5.18
CA TRP A 8 23.73 4.06 -4.92
C TRP A 8 23.96 5.36 -5.73
N GLY A 9 25.22 5.70 -6.03
CA GLY A 9 25.57 6.87 -6.83
C GLY A 9 25.18 6.76 -8.31
N ASP A 10 24.95 5.55 -8.82
CA ASP A 10 24.52 5.33 -10.21
C ASP A 10 22.99 5.52 -10.39
N ILE A 11 22.22 5.72 -9.32
CA ILE A 11 20.78 6.04 -9.39
C ILE A 11 20.64 7.54 -9.74
N PRO A 12 19.77 7.95 -10.69
CA PRO A 12 19.61 9.37 -11.03
C PRO A 12 19.18 10.23 -9.82
N ASP A 13 19.73 11.45 -9.71
CA ASP A 13 19.51 12.35 -8.57
C ASP A 13 18.11 12.98 -8.53
N ASP A 14 17.41 13.00 -9.67
CA ASP A 14 16.03 13.49 -9.81
C ASP A 14 14.97 12.48 -9.34
N VAL A 15 15.38 11.23 -9.06
CA VAL A 15 14.52 10.20 -8.47
C VAL A 15 14.18 10.58 -7.03
N ILE A 16 12.91 10.93 -6.79
CA ILE A 16 12.44 11.39 -5.47
C ILE A 16 12.69 10.34 -4.37
N SER A 17 12.56 9.07 -4.71
CA SER A 17 12.76 7.97 -3.76
C SER A 17 14.21 7.52 -3.59
N LYS A 18 15.19 8.07 -4.33
CA LYS A 18 16.60 7.67 -4.23
C LYS A 18 17.14 7.63 -2.79
N PRO A 19 16.83 8.61 -1.91
CA PRO A 19 17.28 8.58 -0.52
C PRO A 19 16.71 7.40 0.29
N PHE A 20 15.57 6.85 -0.13
CA PHE A 20 14.85 5.79 0.56
C PHE A 20 15.30 4.41 0.12
N ILE A 21 15.72 4.23 -1.14
CA ILE A 21 16.10 2.93 -1.71
C ILE A 21 17.00 2.07 -0.80
N PRO A 22 18.04 2.60 -0.11
CA PRO A 22 18.86 1.79 0.78
C PRO A 22 18.13 1.11 1.95
N ILE A 23 16.95 1.61 2.35
CA ILE A 23 16.14 0.99 3.41
C ILE A 23 15.39 -0.25 2.90
N ASN A 24 15.24 -0.40 1.59
CA ASN A 24 14.61 -1.54 0.92
C ASN A 24 15.66 -2.57 0.54
N LYS A 25 15.88 -3.54 1.42
CA LYS A 25 16.96 -4.52 1.27
C LYS A 25 16.86 -5.30 -0.05
N ASN A 26 15.67 -5.72 -0.45
CA ASN A 26 15.52 -6.63 -1.57
C ASN A 26 15.62 -5.86 -2.90
N LEU A 27 14.91 -4.72 -3.01
CA LEU A 27 15.01 -3.83 -4.16
C LEU A 27 16.43 -3.27 -4.33
N TYR A 28 17.07 -2.83 -3.25
CA TYR A 28 18.45 -2.32 -3.36
C TYR A 28 19.41 -3.43 -3.79
N SER A 29 19.22 -4.66 -3.33
CA SER A 29 20.00 -5.81 -3.81
C SER A 29 19.76 -6.10 -5.29
N PHE A 30 18.51 -5.96 -5.75
CA PHE A 30 18.16 -6.07 -7.17
C PHE A 30 18.85 -4.99 -8.00
N ILE A 31 18.74 -3.72 -7.61
CA ILE A 31 19.34 -2.57 -8.32
C ILE A 31 20.86 -2.70 -8.40
N LYS A 32 21.54 -3.12 -7.33
CA LYS A 32 23.00 -3.34 -7.36
C LYS A 32 23.43 -4.39 -8.39
N LYS A 33 22.56 -5.36 -8.68
CA LYS A 33 22.84 -6.50 -9.56
C LYS A 33 22.44 -6.23 -11.02
N PHE A 34 21.29 -5.61 -11.24
CA PHE A 34 20.69 -5.45 -12.57
C PHE A 34 20.63 -4.00 -13.06
N GLY A 35 20.67 -3.03 -12.14
CA GLY A 35 20.63 -1.61 -12.43
C GLY A 35 19.28 -0.97 -12.21
N TYR A 36 19.33 0.34 -11.97
CA TYR A 36 18.14 1.16 -11.76
C TYR A 36 17.29 1.23 -13.03
N ASP A 37 17.92 1.51 -14.16
CA ASP A 37 17.26 1.61 -15.47
C ASP A 37 16.60 0.27 -15.83
N TYR A 38 17.25 -0.86 -15.56
CA TYR A 38 16.65 -2.17 -15.79
C TYR A 38 15.35 -2.36 -14.99
N PHE A 39 15.33 -1.95 -13.72
CA PHE A 39 14.13 -2.03 -12.89
C PHE A 39 12.99 -1.19 -13.50
N PHE A 40 13.24 0.06 -13.88
CA PHE A 40 12.19 0.94 -14.40
C PHE A 40 11.78 0.68 -15.86
N GLU A 41 12.70 0.22 -16.71
CA GLU A 41 12.41 -0.04 -18.12
C GLU A 41 11.88 -1.45 -18.39
N LYS A 42 12.18 -2.42 -17.51
CA LYS A 42 11.84 -3.84 -17.73
C LYS A 42 10.92 -4.43 -16.68
N VAL A 43 11.02 -4.01 -15.42
CA VAL A 43 10.21 -4.59 -14.33
C VAL A 43 8.94 -3.77 -14.11
N VAL A 44 9.07 -2.45 -13.95
CA VAL A 44 7.93 -1.56 -13.68
C VAL A 44 6.81 -1.64 -14.73
N PRO A 45 7.08 -1.72 -16.05
CA PRO A 45 6.01 -1.79 -17.05
C PRO A 45 5.18 -3.08 -16.97
N GLY A 46 5.75 -4.18 -16.49
CA GLY A 46 5.03 -5.44 -16.25
C GLY A 46 4.39 -5.52 -14.86
N PHE A 47 4.64 -4.51 -14.01
CA PHE A 47 4.11 -4.48 -12.65
C PHE A 47 2.57 -4.43 -12.61
N PRO A 48 1.84 -3.68 -13.46
CA PRO A 48 0.38 -3.62 -13.38
C PRO A 48 -0.28 -4.98 -13.56
N ASP A 49 0.11 -5.73 -14.59
CA ASP A 49 -0.45 -7.05 -14.88
C ASP A 49 -0.12 -8.03 -13.76
N LEU A 50 1.17 -8.11 -13.38
CA LEU A 50 1.63 -8.99 -12.31
C LEU A 50 0.96 -8.65 -10.97
N PHE A 51 0.87 -7.37 -10.66
CA PHE A 51 0.33 -6.87 -9.40
C PHE A 51 -1.19 -7.04 -9.35
N TYR A 52 -1.90 -6.79 -10.45
CA TYR A 52 -3.34 -6.99 -10.54
C TYR A 52 -3.69 -8.46 -10.37
N ASP A 53 -3.09 -9.36 -11.15
CA ASP A 53 -3.41 -10.79 -11.09
C ASP A 53 -3.15 -11.36 -9.68
N PHE A 54 -2.01 -11.00 -9.11
CA PHE A 54 -1.62 -11.42 -7.77
C PHE A 54 -2.52 -10.83 -6.66
N LEU A 55 -2.83 -9.53 -6.72
CA LEU A 55 -3.70 -8.90 -5.74
C LEU A 55 -5.13 -9.42 -5.85
N LYS A 56 -5.64 -9.59 -7.08
CA LYS A 56 -6.99 -10.06 -7.34
C LYS A 56 -7.23 -11.39 -6.65
N GLU A 57 -6.39 -12.38 -6.91
CA GLU A 57 -6.53 -13.71 -6.30
C GLU A 57 -6.47 -13.61 -4.77
N ARG A 58 -5.52 -12.85 -4.22
CA ARG A 58 -5.38 -12.69 -2.76
C ARG A 58 -6.59 -12.02 -2.12
N LEU A 59 -7.12 -10.96 -2.72
CA LEU A 59 -8.25 -10.21 -2.17
C LEU A 59 -9.54 -11.00 -2.29
N ASP A 60 -9.77 -11.67 -3.42
CA ASP A 60 -10.92 -12.54 -3.62
C ASP A 60 -10.90 -13.72 -2.63
N GLU A 61 -9.77 -14.43 -2.50
CA GLU A 61 -9.62 -15.54 -1.56
C GLU A 61 -9.74 -15.08 -0.10
N THR A 62 -9.29 -13.87 0.22
CA THR A 62 -9.45 -13.28 1.55
C THR A 62 -10.93 -13.07 1.89
N ILE A 63 -11.71 -12.55 0.94
CA ILE A 63 -13.17 -12.35 1.11
C ILE A 63 -13.88 -13.71 1.23
N LEU A 64 -13.54 -14.67 0.38
CA LEU A 64 -14.12 -16.02 0.41
C LEU A 64 -13.81 -16.75 1.71
N THR A 65 -12.56 -16.69 2.16
CA THR A 65 -12.12 -17.29 3.42
C THR A 65 -12.83 -16.65 4.62
N ALA A 66 -12.91 -15.32 4.67
CA ALA A 66 -13.62 -14.64 5.75
C ALA A 66 -15.11 -15.05 5.83
N LYS A 67 -15.80 -15.12 4.68
CA LYS A 67 -17.19 -15.61 4.61
C LYS A 67 -17.30 -17.05 5.10
N ALA A 68 -16.43 -17.94 4.61
CA ALA A 68 -16.44 -19.34 5.00
C ALA A 68 -16.19 -19.54 6.51
N THR A 69 -15.31 -18.74 7.13
CA THR A 69 -15.09 -18.75 8.57
C THR A 69 -16.34 -18.37 9.35
N ILE A 70 -16.98 -17.25 8.99
CA ILE A 70 -18.15 -16.71 9.70
C ILE A 70 -19.37 -17.62 9.57
N GLU A 71 -19.53 -18.24 8.41
CA GLU A 71 -20.60 -19.20 8.15
C GLU A 71 -20.34 -20.59 8.78
N GLY A 72 -19.19 -20.79 9.43
CA GLY A 72 -18.81 -22.08 10.04
C GLY A 72 -18.53 -23.18 9.02
N LYS A 73 -18.13 -22.81 7.80
CA LYS A 73 -17.84 -23.75 6.69
C LYS A 73 -16.38 -24.22 6.66
N LEU A 74 -15.47 -23.53 7.34
CA LEU A 74 -14.10 -24.00 7.52
C LEU A 74 -14.02 -25.00 8.66
N GLU A 75 -13.45 -26.18 8.38
CA GLU A 75 -13.26 -27.24 9.39
C GLU A 75 -12.23 -26.84 10.46
N HIS A 76 -11.15 -26.17 10.04
CA HIS A 76 -10.02 -25.80 10.89
C HIS A 76 -9.58 -24.34 10.70
N PRO A 77 -10.41 -23.35 11.06
CA PRO A 77 -10.10 -21.93 10.87
C PRO A 77 -8.90 -21.43 11.70
N GLU A 78 -8.51 -22.13 12.77
CA GLU A 78 -7.40 -21.81 13.66
C GLU A 78 -6.00 -22.10 13.08
N ILE A 79 -5.94 -22.94 12.04
CA ILE A 79 -4.71 -23.22 11.27
C ILE A 79 -4.83 -22.79 9.81
N THR A 80 -6.01 -22.36 9.37
CA THR A 80 -6.21 -21.81 8.03
C THR A 80 -5.66 -20.40 7.98
N CYS A 81 -4.85 -20.11 6.96
CA CYS A 81 -4.25 -18.80 6.77
C CYS A 81 -4.97 -18.02 5.67
N SER A 82 -5.27 -16.76 5.94
CA SER A 82 -5.77 -15.78 4.97
C SER A 82 -4.82 -14.59 4.93
N PHE A 83 -4.81 -13.84 3.83
CA PHE A 83 -4.15 -12.54 3.82
C PHE A 83 -5.03 -11.49 4.49
N MET A 84 -4.41 -10.46 5.04
CA MET A 84 -5.10 -9.21 5.40
C MET A 84 -5.51 -8.51 4.10
N MET A 85 -6.59 -7.75 4.10
CA MET A 85 -6.82 -6.85 2.96
C MET A 85 -5.81 -5.69 2.95
N TYR A 86 -5.24 -5.35 4.11
CA TYR A 86 -4.28 -4.27 4.22
C TYR A 86 -3.33 -4.43 5.42
N PRO A 87 -2.01 -4.51 5.18
CA PRO A 87 -1.38 -4.67 3.85
C PRO A 87 -1.72 -6.04 3.23
N PRO A 88 -1.99 -6.14 1.90
CA PRO A 88 -2.38 -7.40 1.22
C PRO A 88 -1.23 -8.42 1.05
N VAL A 89 -0.20 -8.28 1.88
CA VAL A 89 0.98 -9.15 1.94
C VAL A 89 1.20 -9.72 3.34
N ALA A 90 0.49 -9.21 4.36
CA ALA A 90 0.51 -9.81 5.69
C ALA A 90 -0.52 -10.95 5.76
N ALA A 91 -0.07 -12.09 6.26
CA ALA A 91 -0.86 -13.27 6.51
C ALA A 91 -1.43 -13.25 7.93
N LEU A 92 -2.59 -13.87 8.15
CA LEU A 92 -3.22 -13.95 9.46
C LEU A 92 -4.05 -15.25 9.55
N ARG A 93 -4.38 -15.69 10.77
CA ARG A 93 -5.27 -16.86 10.96
C ARG A 93 -6.71 -16.51 10.64
N ALA A 94 -7.41 -17.35 9.89
CA ALA A 94 -8.76 -17.07 9.42
C ALA A 94 -9.73 -16.71 10.58
N ASP A 95 -9.60 -17.37 11.73
CA ASP A 95 -10.42 -17.11 12.93
C ASP A 95 -10.14 -15.77 13.63
N LEU A 96 -8.97 -15.15 13.40
CA LEU A 96 -8.60 -13.84 13.94
C LEU A 96 -8.88 -12.68 12.99
N GLY A 97 -9.25 -12.96 11.74
CA GLY A 97 -9.46 -11.98 10.66
C GLY A 97 -10.30 -10.80 11.08
N GLN A 98 -11.55 -11.08 11.45
CA GLN A 98 -12.50 -10.04 11.81
C GLN A 98 -11.98 -9.16 12.94
N GLY A 99 -11.55 -9.78 14.05
CA GLY A 99 -11.09 -9.05 15.24
C GLY A 99 -9.87 -8.16 14.97
N VAL A 100 -8.88 -8.66 14.22
CA VAL A 100 -7.69 -7.91 13.86
C VAL A 100 -8.03 -6.72 12.97
N MET A 101 -8.87 -6.90 11.94
CA MET A 101 -9.26 -5.80 11.06
C MET A 101 -10.05 -4.72 11.80
N LYS A 102 -10.99 -5.11 12.67
CA LYS A 102 -11.71 -4.16 13.54
C LYS A 102 -10.77 -3.37 14.44
N LEU A 103 -9.82 -4.05 15.08
CA LEU A 103 -8.87 -3.42 15.99
C LEU A 103 -7.98 -2.39 15.27
N LEU A 104 -7.52 -2.75 14.08
CA LEU A 104 -6.60 -1.92 13.32
C LEU A 104 -7.30 -0.72 12.68
N TYR A 105 -8.54 -0.90 12.21
CA TYR A 105 -9.14 0.01 11.23
C TYR A 105 -10.58 0.42 11.52
N GLY A 106 -11.22 -0.20 12.51
CA GLY A 106 -12.60 0.07 12.92
C GLY A 106 -13.62 -0.87 12.29
N ASP A 107 -14.89 -0.64 12.60
CA ASP A 107 -15.99 -1.53 12.18
C ASP A 107 -16.23 -1.46 10.66
N SER A 108 -16.44 -0.25 10.12
CA SER A 108 -16.66 -0.02 8.70
C SER A 108 -15.57 0.92 8.15
N SER A 109 -14.78 0.42 7.20
CA SER A 109 -13.61 1.15 6.70
C SER A 109 -13.29 0.85 5.24
N ASP A 110 -12.95 1.91 4.52
CA ASP A 110 -12.31 1.88 3.22
C ASP A 110 -10.84 2.21 3.38
N LEU A 111 -9.99 1.38 2.81
CA LEU A 111 -8.57 1.67 2.73
C LEU A 111 -8.08 1.66 1.29
N CYS A 112 -7.66 2.83 0.80
CA CYS A 112 -7.13 3.01 -0.55
C CYS A 112 -5.60 3.05 -0.52
N PHE A 113 -4.94 2.10 -1.17
CA PHE A 113 -3.54 2.24 -1.53
C PHE A 113 -3.40 3.18 -2.72
N TYR A 114 -2.49 4.13 -2.58
CA TYR A 114 -2.20 5.18 -3.53
C TYR A 114 -0.72 5.10 -3.86
N ILE A 115 -0.42 4.49 -5.01
CA ILE A 115 0.94 4.17 -5.42
C ILE A 115 1.46 5.26 -6.35
N ILE A 116 2.61 5.83 -6.02
CA ILE A 116 3.25 6.94 -6.74
C ILE A 116 4.46 6.42 -7.50
N GLU A 117 4.54 6.67 -8.81
CA GLU A 117 5.72 6.36 -9.61
C GLU A 117 6.83 7.36 -9.30
N ASP A 118 8.01 6.84 -8.99
CA ASP A 118 9.12 7.56 -8.37
C ASP A 118 9.77 8.61 -9.27
N ASN A 119 9.87 8.37 -10.58
CA ASN A 119 10.55 9.26 -11.54
C ASN A 119 9.68 10.44 -11.95
N LYS A 120 8.42 10.17 -12.30
CA LYS A 120 7.46 11.15 -12.80
C LYS A 120 6.72 11.84 -11.67
N ASN A 121 6.75 11.27 -10.47
CA ASN A 121 6.00 11.74 -9.32
C ASN A 121 4.47 11.75 -9.59
N GLU A 122 4.01 10.78 -10.38
CA GLU A 122 2.62 10.61 -10.81
C GLU A 122 1.94 9.49 -10.02
N VAL A 123 0.62 9.53 -9.92
CA VAL A 123 -0.15 8.36 -9.48
C VAL A 123 0.01 7.26 -10.52
N TYR A 124 0.56 6.13 -10.07
CA TYR A 124 0.73 4.97 -10.91
C TYR A 124 -0.54 4.12 -10.92
N THR A 125 -1.03 3.77 -9.74
CA THR A 125 -2.24 2.97 -9.58
C THR A 125 -2.84 3.21 -8.21
N MET A 126 -4.12 2.90 -8.07
CA MET A 126 -4.80 2.84 -6.79
C MET A 126 -5.58 1.54 -6.68
N PHE A 127 -5.69 1.03 -5.47
CA PHE A 127 -6.67 0.00 -5.17
C PHE A 127 -7.25 0.24 -3.81
N ASN A 128 -8.53 -0.08 -3.65
CA ASN A 128 -9.27 0.17 -2.44
C ASN A 128 -9.94 -1.11 -2.00
N CYS A 129 -9.87 -1.36 -0.70
CA CYS A 129 -10.49 -2.50 -0.05
C CYS A 129 -11.49 -1.98 0.97
N HIS A 130 -12.62 -2.67 1.11
CA HIS A 130 -13.71 -2.28 1.99
C HIS A 130 -14.04 -3.39 2.99
N THR A 131 -14.10 -3.03 4.28
CA THR A 131 -14.54 -3.91 5.38
C THR A 131 -15.83 -3.43 6.01
N GLU A 132 -16.72 -4.37 6.35
CA GLU A 132 -17.87 -4.17 7.24
C GLU A 132 -17.79 -5.08 8.45
N ASP A 133 -17.95 -4.52 9.64
CA ASP A 133 -17.69 -5.19 10.92
C ASP A 133 -16.31 -5.91 10.97
N GLY A 134 -15.30 -5.31 10.32
CA GLY A 134 -13.97 -5.89 10.09
C GLY A 134 -13.90 -7.08 9.14
N ILE A 135 -15.00 -7.42 8.48
CA ILE A 135 -15.08 -8.51 7.51
C ILE A 135 -14.76 -7.93 6.12
N PRO A 136 -13.78 -8.48 5.39
CA PRO A 136 -13.58 -8.18 3.97
C PRO A 136 -14.84 -8.37 3.12
N VAL A 137 -15.27 -7.33 2.41
CA VAL A 137 -16.51 -7.41 1.59
C VAL A 137 -16.25 -7.16 0.11
N ASP A 138 -15.46 -6.14 -0.22
CA ASP A 138 -15.30 -5.68 -1.59
C ASP A 138 -13.93 -5.02 -1.82
N TRP A 139 -13.53 -4.94 -3.09
CA TRP A 139 -12.36 -4.19 -3.51
C TRP A 139 -12.49 -3.71 -4.95
N TRP A 140 -11.75 -2.65 -5.29
CA TRP A 140 -11.63 -2.17 -6.66
C TRP A 140 -10.22 -1.68 -6.96
N TYR A 141 -9.87 -1.65 -8.25
CA TYR A 141 -8.56 -1.28 -8.76
C TYR A 141 -8.69 -0.25 -9.88
N VAL A 142 -7.78 0.72 -9.88
CA VAL A 142 -7.59 1.75 -10.90
C VAL A 142 -6.17 1.61 -11.41
N GLY A 143 -6.02 1.03 -12.60
CA GLY A 143 -4.72 0.78 -13.23
C GLY A 143 -4.09 2.03 -13.83
N PRO A 144 -2.83 1.94 -14.28
CA PRO A 144 -2.12 3.08 -14.88
C PRO A 144 -2.80 3.67 -16.11
N ASP A 145 -3.55 2.86 -16.87
CA ASP A 145 -4.25 3.26 -18.09
C ASP A 145 -5.73 3.59 -17.87
N ASP A 146 -6.19 3.57 -16.62
CA ASP A 146 -7.59 3.87 -16.29
C ASP A 146 -7.88 5.37 -16.45
N GLU A 147 -8.97 5.69 -17.16
CA GLU A 147 -9.40 7.06 -17.41
C GLU A 147 -9.62 7.87 -16.14
N ILE A 148 -9.96 7.24 -15.01
CA ILE A 148 -10.14 7.91 -13.72
C ILE A 148 -8.89 8.69 -13.33
N LEU A 149 -7.68 8.20 -13.66
CA LEU A 149 -6.44 8.91 -13.38
C LEU A 149 -6.30 10.20 -14.21
N ASP A 150 -6.83 10.20 -15.43
CA ASP A 150 -6.76 11.31 -16.37
C ASP A 150 -7.93 12.28 -16.29
N ARG A 151 -8.98 11.94 -15.52
CA ARG A 151 -10.09 12.85 -15.21
C ARG A 151 -9.59 14.01 -14.37
N ARG A 152 -10.02 15.22 -14.76
CA ARG A 152 -9.77 16.43 -13.98
C ARG A 152 -10.77 16.49 -12.84
N HIS A 153 -10.28 16.57 -11.61
CA HIS A 153 -11.15 16.67 -10.45
C HIS A 153 -11.80 18.07 -10.38
N SER A 154 -13.14 18.14 -10.30
CA SER A 154 -13.90 19.39 -10.38
C SER A 154 -13.49 20.45 -9.35
N LYS A 155 -13.14 20.03 -8.13
CA LYS A 155 -12.70 20.93 -7.04
C LYS A 155 -11.24 21.36 -7.16
N LEU A 156 -10.36 20.49 -7.64
CA LEU A 156 -8.91 20.71 -7.62
C LEU A 156 -8.39 21.28 -8.94
N GLY A 157 -9.12 21.05 -10.04
CA GLY A 157 -8.78 21.58 -11.35
C GLY A 157 -7.51 20.98 -11.95
N TYR A 158 -7.05 19.79 -11.52
CA TYR A 158 -5.99 19.04 -12.20
C TYR A 158 -6.32 17.54 -12.25
N LYS A 159 -5.58 16.79 -13.06
CA LYS A 159 -5.73 15.34 -13.19
C LYS A 159 -5.36 14.65 -11.88
N LEU A 160 -6.07 13.58 -11.54
CA LEU A 160 -5.72 12.76 -10.38
C LEU A 160 -4.28 12.24 -10.48
N ARG A 161 -3.85 11.83 -11.68
CA ARG A 161 -2.47 11.42 -11.99
C ARG A 161 -1.41 12.41 -11.54
N ASP A 162 -1.70 13.70 -11.62
CA ASP A 162 -0.74 14.77 -11.29
C ASP A 162 -0.82 15.24 -9.83
N LEU A 163 -1.69 14.64 -9.01
CA LEU A 163 -2.01 15.17 -7.68
C LEU A 163 -0.79 15.20 -6.75
N ASN A 164 0.11 14.20 -6.84
CA ASN A 164 1.34 14.23 -6.03
C ASN A 164 2.33 15.33 -6.45
N LYS A 165 2.40 15.67 -7.75
CA LYS A 165 3.21 16.80 -8.26
C LYS A 165 2.74 18.15 -7.74
N LYS A 166 1.45 18.26 -7.42
CA LYS A 166 0.83 19.50 -6.89
C LYS A 166 0.85 19.56 -5.37
N SER A 167 1.31 18.50 -4.72
CA SER A 167 1.42 18.41 -3.27
C SER A 167 2.83 18.71 -2.78
N LYS A 168 2.95 19.05 -1.50
CA LYS A 168 4.23 19.35 -0.84
C LYS A 168 4.85 18.12 -0.15
N ASN A 169 4.02 17.17 0.26
CA ASN A 169 4.39 15.99 1.04
C ASN A 169 3.21 15.00 1.10
N PHE A 170 3.48 13.79 1.59
CA PHE A 170 2.47 12.72 1.68
C PHE A 170 1.26 13.09 2.55
N THR A 171 1.43 13.91 3.59
CA THR A 171 0.30 14.35 4.42
C THR A 171 -0.68 15.22 3.62
N HIS A 172 -0.16 16.19 2.87
CA HIS A 172 -0.97 17.04 2.02
C HIS A 172 -1.59 16.25 0.85
N THR A 173 -0.83 15.32 0.26
CA THR A 173 -1.34 14.43 -0.79
C THR A 173 -2.53 13.62 -0.27
N GLY A 174 -2.39 12.97 0.90
CA GLY A 174 -3.47 12.19 1.50
C GLY A 174 -4.74 13.01 1.80
N GLN A 175 -4.58 14.26 2.25
CA GLN A 175 -5.72 15.15 2.48
C GLN A 175 -6.48 15.48 1.19
N LEU A 176 -5.76 15.68 0.09
CA LEU A 176 -6.36 15.95 -1.22
C LEU A 176 -7.00 14.69 -1.82
N THR A 177 -6.36 13.53 -1.63
CA THR A 177 -6.83 12.25 -2.15
C THR A 177 -8.14 11.79 -1.48
N ILE A 178 -8.30 11.99 -0.17
CA ILE A 178 -9.49 11.50 0.57
C ILE A 178 -10.82 11.94 -0.03
N ASP A 179 -10.92 13.21 -0.41
CA ASP A 179 -12.16 13.76 -0.96
C ASP A 179 -12.51 13.04 -2.28
N ILE A 180 -11.52 12.80 -3.13
CA ILE A 180 -11.67 12.15 -4.43
C ILE A 180 -12.07 10.69 -4.28
N ILE A 181 -11.40 9.97 -3.38
CA ILE A 181 -11.71 8.55 -3.15
C ILE A 181 -13.09 8.38 -2.53
N ARG A 182 -13.52 9.32 -1.67
CA ARG A 182 -14.90 9.34 -1.15
C ARG A 182 -15.91 9.53 -2.26
N ASP A 183 -15.66 10.43 -3.20
CA ASP A 183 -16.56 10.64 -4.34
C ASP A 183 -16.66 9.37 -5.20
N ILE A 184 -15.52 8.76 -5.55
CA ILE A 184 -15.47 7.49 -6.30
C ILE A 184 -16.23 6.39 -5.56
N ARG A 185 -16.02 6.26 -4.24
CA ARG A 185 -16.75 5.28 -3.43
C ARG A 185 -18.24 5.56 -3.44
N ASN A 186 -18.67 6.80 -3.23
CA ASN A 186 -20.09 7.14 -3.14
C ASN A 186 -20.82 6.92 -4.48
N GLU A 187 -20.12 7.06 -5.61
CA GLU A 187 -20.64 6.70 -6.94
C GLU A 187 -20.79 5.18 -7.11
N ARG A 188 -19.83 4.39 -6.62
CA ARG A 188 -19.79 2.93 -6.81
C ARG A 188 -20.59 2.13 -5.78
N ALA A 189 -20.54 2.56 -4.53
CA ALA A 189 -21.06 1.85 -3.36
C ALA A 189 -21.66 2.84 -2.34
N PRO A 190 -22.79 3.49 -2.66
CA PRO A 190 -23.42 4.50 -1.80
C PRO A 190 -23.84 3.98 -0.42
N GLN A 191 -24.03 2.67 -0.27
CA GLN A 191 -24.33 2.03 1.01
C GLN A 191 -23.19 2.17 2.05
N TRP A 192 -21.95 2.43 1.62
CA TRP A 192 -20.78 2.62 2.49
C TRP A 192 -20.39 4.09 2.65
N THR A 193 -21.31 5.02 2.38
CA THR A 193 -21.08 6.47 2.51
C THR A 193 -20.59 6.89 3.90
N SER A 194 -21.01 6.17 4.95
CA SER A 194 -20.59 6.41 6.35
C SER A 194 -19.29 5.72 6.75
N ALA A 195 -18.73 4.84 5.92
CA ALA A 195 -17.49 4.12 6.23
C ALA A 195 -16.34 5.11 6.41
N SER A 196 -15.47 4.80 7.38
CA SER A 196 -14.22 5.56 7.56
C SER A 196 -13.35 5.42 6.30
N MET A 197 -12.59 6.47 5.95
CA MET A 197 -11.76 6.47 4.75
C MET A 197 -10.31 6.73 5.15
N ASN A 198 -9.44 5.78 4.81
CA ASN A 198 -8.00 5.90 4.96
C ASN A 198 -7.33 5.77 3.59
N VAL A 199 -6.31 6.58 3.36
CA VAL A 199 -5.45 6.49 2.18
C VAL A 199 -4.05 6.11 2.61
N CYS A 200 -3.50 5.09 1.99
CA CYS A 200 -2.16 4.59 2.17
C CYS A 200 -1.27 5.03 1.01
N LEU A 201 -0.47 6.08 1.23
CA LEU A 201 0.44 6.62 0.23
C LEU A 201 1.79 5.93 0.30
N CYS A 202 2.28 5.49 -0.85
CA CYS A 202 3.58 4.83 -0.96
C CYS A 202 4.20 5.04 -2.34
N TYR A 203 5.52 5.11 -2.40
CA TYR A 203 6.21 5.08 -3.68
C TYR A 203 6.21 3.67 -4.29
N LEU A 204 6.26 3.56 -5.61
CA LEU A 204 6.26 2.29 -6.32
C LEU A 204 7.47 1.45 -5.94
N THR A 205 8.64 2.05 -5.75
CA THR A 205 9.81 1.35 -5.18
C THR A 205 9.54 0.76 -3.79
N ALA A 206 8.71 1.41 -2.96
CA ALA A 206 8.35 0.91 -1.63
C ALA A 206 7.49 -0.35 -1.74
N VAL A 207 6.46 -0.28 -2.58
CA VAL A 207 5.55 -1.40 -2.85
C VAL A 207 6.30 -2.57 -3.47
N SER A 208 7.23 -2.30 -4.38
CA SER A 208 8.02 -3.33 -5.05
C SER A 208 8.88 -4.15 -4.08
N ASP A 209 9.35 -3.55 -2.98
CA ASP A 209 10.06 -4.28 -1.92
C ASP A 209 9.08 -5.02 -1.00
N MET A 210 7.88 -4.47 -0.77
CA MET A 210 6.85 -5.09 0.06
C MET A 210 6.26 -6.37 -0.55
N VAL A 211 6.04 -6.39 -1.87
CA VAL A 211 5.45 -7.56 -2.55
C VAL A 211 6.36 -8.79 -2.54
N ILE A 212 7.66 -8.61 -2.29
CA ILE A 212 8.65 -9.68 -2.22
C ILE A 212 9.00 -10.11 -0.79
N TYR A 213 8.38 -9.51 0.23
CA TYR A 213 8.55 -9.96 1.60
C TYR A 213 7.93 -11.33 1.81
N ALA A 214 8.68 -12.22 2.46
CA ALA A 214 8.28 -13.61 2.67
C ALA A 214 7.55 -13.81 4.00
N SER A 215 7.53 -12.79 4.86
CA SER A 215 6.98 -12.90 6.22
C SER A 215 6.27 -11.63 6.69
N ASN A 216 5.37 -11.79 7.66
CA ASN A 216 4.76 -10.68 8.39
C ASN A 216 5.81 -9.79 9.06
N MET A 217 6.88 -10.39 9.61
CA MET A 217 7.95 -9.63 10.26
C MET A 217 8.62 -8.68 9.28
N GLU A 218 8.93 -9.13 8.06
CA GLU A 218 9.49 -8.26 7.02
C GLU A 218 8.49 -7.21 6.56
N THR A 219 7.23 -7.59 6.35
CA THR A 219 6.13 -6.67 5.99
C THR A 219 5.99 -5.53 6.97
N TRP A 220 5.79 -5.85 8.25
CA TRP A 220 5.62 -4.84 9.29
C TRP A 220 6.91 -4.06 9.57
N SER A 221 8.09 -4.67 9.38
CA SER A 221 9.37 -3.95 9.41
C SER A 221 9.47 -2.90 8.32
N GLY A 222 9.13 -3.25 7.08
CA GLY A 222 9.18 -2.35 5.93
C GLY A 222 8.19 -1.20 6.09
N MET A 223 6.95 -1.50 6.50
CA MET A 223 5.95 -0.48 6.81
C MET A 223 6.41 0.45 7.94
N HIS A 224 6.96 -0.10 9.03
CA HIS A 224 7.46 0.71 10.14
C HIS A 224 8.61 1.63 9.70
N ASN A 225 9.59 1.10 8.96
CA ASN A 225 10.70 1.88 8.43
C ASN A 225 10.18 3.01 7.51
N GLY A 226 9.23 2.71 6.63
CA GLY A 226 8.67 3.67 5.69
C GLY A 226 7.84 4.77 6.36
N ALA A 227 7.02 4.40 7.34
CA ALA A 227 6.24 5.32 8.18
C ALA A 227 7.12 6.21 9.05
N ASN A 228 8.31 5.73 9.41
CA ASN A 228 9.24 6.42 10.28
C ASN A 228 10.47 7.00 9.56
N ALA A 229 10.45 7.02 8.22
CA ALA A 229 11.55 7.48 7.38
C ALA A 229 12.16 8.82 7.84
N LYS A 230 11.30 9.82 8.06
CA LYS A 230 11.69 11.15 8.57
C LYS A 230 12.28 11.10 9.97
N ARG A 231 11.64 10.35 10.88
CA ARG A 231 11.94 10.38 12.31
C ARG A 231 13.26 9.66 12.61
N ILE A 232 13.41 8.46 12.06
CA ILE A 232 14.51 7.54 12.35
C ILE A 232 15.70 7.82 11.42
N PHE A 233 15.47 7.93 10.12
CA PHE A 233 16.53 8.03 9.11
C PHE A 233 16.79 9.46 8.61
N LYS A 234 16.04 10.46 9.12
CA LYS A 234 16.15 11.88 8.73
C LYS A 234 15.94 12.12 7.23
N LEU A 235 15.15 11.25 6.58
CA LEU A 235 14.82 11.39 5.17
C LEU A 235 13.83 12.54 4.92
N PRO A 236 13.77 13.09 3.69
CA PRO A 236 13.00 14.31 3.39
C PRO A 236 11.50 14.18 3.67
N ASP A 237 10.92 13.00 3.44
CA ASP A 237 9.52 12.72 3.73
C ASP A 237 9.27 11.28 4.18
N TYR A 238 8.00 10.87 4.20
CA TYR A 238 7.60 9.49 4.39
C TYR A 238 7.89 8.66 3.14
N TYR A 239 8.22 7.39 3.32
CA TYR A 239 8.25 6.44 2.21
C TYR A 239 6.91 5.72 2.04
N PHE A 240 6.20 5.63 3.16
CA PHE A 240 4.89 5.02 3.32
C PHE A 240 4.13 5.84 4.38
N ARG A 241 2.84 6.13 4.18
CA ARG A 241 2.02 6.84 5.17
C ARG A 241 0.54 6.54 5.02
N PHE A 242 -0.15 6.29 6.13
CA PHE A 242 -1.61 6.42 6.18
C PHE A 242 -2.06 7.87 6.42
N TYR A 243 -3.16 8.24 5.78
CA TYR A 243 -3.86 9.50 6.00
C TYR A 243 -5.39 9.31 6.00
N PRO A 244 -6.10 9.69 7.09
CA PRO A 244 -5.55 9.80 8.43
C PRO A 244 -4.96 8.45 8.86
N TRP A 245 -4.16 8.44 9.93
CA TRP A 245 -3.70 7.19 10.50
C TRP A 245 -4.86 6.47 11.21
N PRO A 246 -5.07 5.17 10.96
CA PRO A 246 -5.92 4.36 11.81
C PRO A 246 -5.39 4.38 13.26
N PRO A 247 -6.24 4.49 14.30
CA PRO A 247 -5.78 4.79 15.67
C PRO A 247 -4.75 3.80 16.22
N MET A 248 -5.01 2.49 16.06
CA MET A 248 -4.09 1.45 16.53
C MET A 248 -2.80 1.44 15.72
N MET A 249 -2.90 1.56 14.39
CA MET A 249 -1.73 1.69 13.51
C MET A 249 -0.86 2.88 13.89
N ASN A 250 -1.47 4.04 14.18
CA ASN A 250 -0.76 5.23 14.62
C ASN A 250 0.08 4.95 15.87
N THR A 251 -0.54 4.33 16.88
CA THR A 251 0.11 3.97 18.14
C THR A 251 1.31 3.07 17.90
N MET A 252 1.16 2.02 17.09
CA MET A 252 2.24 1.10 16.78
C MET A 252 3.40 1.77 16.03
N MET A 253 3.12 2.72 15.13
CA MET A 253 4.17 3.45 14.43
C MET A 253 4.99 4.36 15.35
N TYR A 254 4.46 4.76 16.52
CA TYR A 254 5.23 5.51 17.51
C TYR A 254 6.21 4.65 18.31
N LEU A 255 5.98 3.33 18.43
CA LEU A 255 6.85 2.40 19.12
C LEU A 255 8.20 2.23 18.40
N SER A 256 9.18 1.63 19.09
CA SER A 256 10.38 1.13 18.43
C SER A 256 10.00 0.02 17.45
N ARG A 257 10.81 -0.18 16.41
CA ARG A 257 10.51 -1.18 15.37
C ARG A 257 10.27 -2.57 15.95
N GLU A 258 11.12 -3.00 16.88
CA GLU A 258 11.01 -4.29 17.57
C GLU A 258 9.67 -4.43 18.30
N LYS A 259 9.30 -3.43 19.12
CA LYS A 259 8.04 -3.45 19.88
C LYS A 259 6.82 -3.40 18.97
N ALA A 260 6.91 -2.64 17.87
CA ALA A 260 5.84 -2.57 16.88
C ALA A 260 5.62 -3.94 16.23
N ILE A 261 6.68 -4.61 15.77
CA ILE A 261 6.58 -5.93 15.13
C ILE A 261 6.07 -7.00 16.10
N GLN A 262 6.51 -6.98 17.36
CA GLN A 262 6.01 -7.91 18.39
C GLN A 262 4.52 -7.72 18.73
N SER A 263 3.94 -6.58 18.34
CA SER A 263 2.52 -6.28 18.56
C SER A 263 1.62 -6.78 17.43
N PHE A 264 2.20 -7.23 16.30
CA PHE A 264 1.51 -7.82 15.16
C PHE A 264 1.67 -9.35 15.13
#